data_AF-A0A4R3K703-F1
#
_entry.id   AF-A0A4R3K703-F1
#
_cell.length_a   1.000
_cell.length_b   1.000
_cell.length_c   1.000
_cell.angle_alpha   90.00
_cell.angle_beta   90.00
_cell.angle_gamma   90.00
#
_symmetry.space_group_name_H-M   'P 1'
#
loop_
_entity.id
_entity.type
_entity.pdbx_description
1 polymer ?
#
loop_
_entity_poly.entity_id
_entity_poly.type
_entity_poly.pdbx_seq_one_letter_code
_entity_poly.pdbx_strand_id
1 'polypeptide(L)' 'MFTIRIKDEYMNSLFFDGLDVGKSHFVHETNDYVGTVSDEEFDQFMKNNNLIVYRNLLKLYENGEVIGTFSVRD' A
#
# COMPACT_ATOMS: atom_id res chain seq x y z
N MET A 1 -8.82 10.20 1.73
CA MET A 1 -7.73 9.57 2.50
C MET A 1 -7.93 8.07 2.52
N PHE A 2 -6.82 7.32 2.42
CA PHE A 2 -6.83 5.87 2.39
C PHE A 2 -6.08 5.27 3.58
N THR A 3 -6.60 4.16 4.10
CA THR A 3 -5.83 3.25 4.95
C THR A 3 -5.37 2.08 4.11
N ILE A 4 -4.06 1.83 4.07
CA ILE A 4 -3.43 0.72 3.37
C ILE A 4 -2.99 -0.31 4.42
N ARG A 5 -3.23 -1.59 4.15
CA ARG A 5 -2.66 -2.72 4.89
C ARG A 5 -1.84 -3.58 3.94
N ILE A 6 -0.57 -3.81 4.24
CA ILE A 6 0.38 -4.56 3.41
C ILE A 6 0.85 -5.76 4.21
N LYS A 7 0.85 -6.96 3.64
CA LYS A 7 1.41 -8.14 4.33
C LYS A 7 2.91 -7.97 4.53
N ASP A 8 3.42 -8.42 5.68
CA ASP A 8 4.82 -8.23 6.08
C ASP A 8 5.84 -8.69 5.03
N GLU A 9 5.56 -9.79 4.33
CA GLU A 9 6.45 -10.39 3.33
C GLU A 9 6.75 -9.48 2.13
N TYR A 10 5.90 -8.49 1.83
CA TYR A 10 6.12 -7.54 0.74
C TYR A 10 6.77 -6.24 1.20
N MET A 11 6.86 -5.99 2.51
CA MET A 11 7.24 -4.67 3.03
C MET A 11 8.65 -4.21 2.61
N ASN A 12 9.54 -5.16 2.31
CA ASN A 12 10.91 -4.86 1.86
C ASN A 12 11.06 -4.88 0.32
N SER A 13 10.01 -5.26 -0.40
CA SER A 13 9.98 -5.38 -1.87
C SER A 13 9.27 -4.20 -2.54
N LEU A 14 8.73 -3.27 -1.74
CA LEU A 14 7.96 -2.12 -2.21
C LEU A 14 8.76 -0.81 -2.13
N PHE A 15 8.46 0.10 -3.04
CA PHE A 15 8.99 1.46 -3.13
C PHE A 15 8.05 2.43 -2.41
N PHE A 16 8.61 3.23 -1.50
CA PHE A 16 7.85 4.19 -0.70
C PHE A 16 8.22 5.65 -1.01
N ASP A 17 9.04 5.90 -2.05
CA ASP A 17 9.55 7.23 -2.39
C ASP A 17 8.48 8.24 -2.82
N GLY A 18 7.27 7.75 -3.12
CA GLY A 18 6.10 8.58 -3.45
C GLY A 18 5.27 9.02 -2.25
N LEU A 19 5.72 8.74 -1.02
CA LEU A 19 5.05 9.11 0.24
C LEU A 19 5.90 10.13 1.00
N ASP A 20 5.28 11.14 1.61
CA ASP A 20 6.00 12.27 2.23
C ASP A 20 6.95 11.84 3.36
N VAL A 21 6.55 10.83 4.17
CA VAL A 21 7.44 10.23 5.20
C VAL A 21 7.87 8.80 4.86
N GLY A 22 7.69 8.39 3.61
CA GLY A 22 8.13 7.10 3.09
C GLY A 22 7.56 5.91 3.85
N LYS A 23 8.42 4.92 4.13
CA LYS A 23 8.09 3.70 4.89
C LYS A 23 7.52 4.02 6.28
N SER A 24 7.84 5.18 6.84
CA SER A 24 7.43 5.60 8.19
C SER A 24 5.93 5.89 8.32
N HIS A 25 5.19 5.97 7.21
CA HIS A 25 3.72 6.01 7.24
C HIS A 25 3.10 4.75 7.83
N PHE A 26 3.85 3.64 7.87
CA PHE A 26 3.33 2.32 8.21
C PHE A 26 3.81 1.85 9.58
N VAL A 27 2.86 1.39 10.39
CA VAL A 27 3.10 0.74 11.68
C VAL A 27 2.86 -0.75 11.53
N HIS A 28 3.71 -1.55 12.17
CA HIS A 28 3.56 -3.00 12.19
C HIS A 28 2.42 -3.41 13.15
N GLU A 29 1.43 -4.13 12.62
CA GLU A 29 0.29 -4.70 13.35
C GLU A 29 0.19 -6.21 13.10
N THR A 30 0.62 -7.02 14.06
CA THR A 30 0.57 -8.51 14.04
C THR A 30 1.30 -9.15 12.85
N ASN A 31 0.71 -9.12 11.65
CA ASN A 31 1.22 -9.73 10.40
C ASN A 31 1.18 -8.77 9.19
N ASP A 32 0.73 -7.53 9.42
CA ASP A 32 0.59 -6.52 8.37
C ASP A 32 1.24 -5.20 8.79
N TYR A 33 1.66 -4.41 7.81
CA TYR A 33 1.99 -3.00 7.95
C TYR A 33 0.80 -2.15 7.56
N VAL A 34 0.39 -1.25 8.46
CA VAL A 34 -0.79 -0.41 8.31
C VAL A 34 -0.39 1.05 8.29
N GLY A 35 -0.81 1.76 7.24
CA GLY A 35 -0.50 3.18 7.06
C GLY A 35 -1.70 3.96 6.54
N THR A 36 -1.76 5.25 6.90
CA THR A 36 -2.72 6.20 6.30
C THR A 36 -1.99 7.12 5.36
N VAL A 37 -2.56 7.29 4.17
CA VAL A 37 -2.03 8.14 3.10
C VAL A 37 -3.13 9.03 2.53
N SER A 38 -2.73 10.17 1.98
CA SER A 38 -3.61 11.01 1.16
C SER A 38 -3.95 10.33 -0.16
N ASP A 39 -4.89 10.92 -0.92
CA ASP A 39 -5.30 10.37 -2.20
C ASP A 39 -4.18 10.48 -3.25
N GLU A 40 -3.40 11.57 -3.21
CA GLU A 40 -2.23 11.76 -4.07
C GLU A 40 -1.11 10.77 -3.76
N GLU A 41 -0.80 10.57 -2.49
CA GLU A 41 0.18 9.58 -2.03
C GLU A 41 -0.24 8.14 -2.37
N PHE A 42 -1.54 7.84 -2.27
CA PHE A 42 -2.07 6.55 -2.70
C PHE A 42 -1.79 6.32 -4.19
N ASP A 43 -2.12 7.29 -5.05
CA ASP A 43 -1.89 7.19 -6.49
C ASP A 43 -0.40 7.03 -6.84
N GLN A 44 0.49 7.76 -6.16
CA GLN A 44 1.93 7.63 -6.35
C GLN A 44 2.44 6.27 -5.88
N PHE A 45 2.01 5.79 -4.72
CA PHE A 45 2.36 4.48 -4.20
C PHE A 45 1.96 3.35 -5.15
N MET A 46 0.75 3.43 -5.72
CA MET A 46 0.26 2.47 -6.70
C MET A 46 1.10 2.46 -7.97
N LYS A 47 1.46 3.64 -8.50
CA LYS A 47 2.31 3.77 -9.70
C LYS A 47 3.72 3.25 -9.47
N ASN A 48 4.36 3.63 -8.37
CA ASN A 48 5.74 3.26 -8.07
C ASN A 48 5.91 1.75 -7.88
N ASN A 49 4.88 1.06 -7.42
CA ASN A 49 4.90 -0.38 -7.15
C ASN A 49 4.21 -1.21 -8.24
N ASN A 50 3.81 -0.60 -9.35
CA ASN A 50 3.08 -1.25 -10.44
C ASN A 50 1.88 -2.06 -9.94
N LEU A 51 1.05 -1.42 -9.11
CA LEU A 51 -0.11 -2.04 -8.48
C LEU A 51 -1.40 -1.69 -9.20
N ILE A 52 -2.37 -2.60 -9.10
CA ILE A 52 -3.76 -2.37 -9.50
C ILE A 52 -4.69 -2.64 -8.33
N VAL A 53 -5.83 -1.94 -8.32
CA VAL A 53 -6.90 -2.19 -7.36
C VAL A 53 -7.90 -3.21 -7.91
N TYR A 54 -8.39 -4.10 -7.05
CA TYR A 54 -9.57 -4.90 -7.34
C TYR A 54 -10.47 -4.92 -6.11
N ARG A 55 -11.61 -4.24 -6.17
CA ARG A 55 -12.45 -3.95 -5.00
C ARG A 55 -11.62 -3.20 -3.94
N ASN A 56 -11.34 -3.84 -2.81
CA ASN A 56 -10.51 -3.34 -1.71
C ASN A 56 -9.12 -4.01 -1.65
N LEU A 57 -8.73 -4.76 -2.68
CA LEU A 57 -7.45 -5.47 -2.74
C LEU A 57 -6.41 -4.68 -3.51
N LEU A 58 -5.16 -4.76 -3.04
CA LEU A 58 -3.97 -4.29 -3.74
C LEU A 58 -3.29 -5.49 -4.40
N LYS A 59 -3.12 -5.42 -5.73
CA LYS A 59 -2.56 -6.51 -6.51
C LYS A 59 -1.35 -6.05 -7.32
N LEU A 60 -0.33 -6.89 -7.42
CA LEU A 60 0.75 -6.70 -8.39
C LEU A 60 0.19 -6.85 -9.80
N TYR A 61 0.49 -5.89 -10.67
CA TYR A 61 0.03 -5.92 -12.06
C TYR A 61 0.59 -7.13 -12.82
N GLU A 62 1.84 -7.51 -12.54
CA GLU A 62 2.58 -8.52 -13.31
C GLU A 62 2.03 -9.93 -13.17
N ASN A 63 1.69 -10.34 -11.94
CA ASN A 63 1.29 -11.71 -11.62
C ASN A 63 -0.10 -11.81 -10.96
N GLY A 64 -0.75 -10.68 -10.66
CA GLY A 64 -2.05 -10.63 -9.99
C GLY A 64 -2.01 -11.07 -8.52
N GLU A 65 -0.84 -11.14 -7.90
CA GLU A 65 -0.67 -11.50 -6.50
C GLU A 65 -1.22 -10.42 -5.58
N VAL A 66 -1.88 -10.82 -4.49
CA VAL A 66 -2.49 -9.92 -3.52
C VAL A 66 -1.51 -9.62 -2.41
N ILE A 67 -1.01 -8.38 -2.37
CA ILE A 67 -0.01 -7.93 -1.40
C ILE A 67 -0.63 -7.26 -0.17
N GLY A 68 -1.91 -6.89 -0.26
CA GLY A 68 -2.54 -6.09 0.77
C GLY A 68 -3.98 -5.70 0.45
N THR A 69 -4.52 -4.82 1.28
CA THR A 69 -5.86 -4.25 1.15
C THR A 69 -5.82 -2.75 1.37
N PHE A 70 -6.88 -2.06 0.96
CA PHE A 70 -7.08 -0.66 1.26
C PHE A 70 -8.54 -0.36 1.62
N SER A 71 -8.76 0.73 2.34
CA SER A 71 -10.10 1.27 2.62
C SER A 71 -10.09 2.79 2.54
N VAL A 72 -11.17 3.37 2.02
CA VAL A 72 -11.41 4.81 2.12
C VAL A 72 -11.80 5.13 3.56
N ARG A 73 -11.18 6.17 4.13
CA ARG A 73 -11.62 6.71 5.41
C ARG A 73 -12.66 7.80 5.12
N ASP A 74 -13.87 7.63 5.66
CA ASP A 74 -14.92 8.66 5.64
C ASP A 74 -14.50 9.93 6.39
#